data_AF-T0I4A4-F1
#
_entry.id   AF-T0I4A4-F1
#
_cell.length_a   1.000
_cell.length_b   1.000
_cell.length_c   1.000
_cell.angle_alpha   90.00
_cell.angle_beta   90.00
_cell.angle_gamma   90.00
#
_symmetry.space_group_name_H-M   'P 1'
#
loop_
_entity.id
_entity.type
_entity.pdbx_description
1 polymer ?
#
loop_
_entity_poly.entity_id
_entity_poly.type
_entity_poly.pdbx_seq_one_letter_code
_entity_poly.pdbx_strand_id
1 'polypeptide(L)' 'MSWVGLTAIIVLVAAALIGAVVFARRRGRISGSVALALMLVVLAGASIVFIYPSALTAEGGEAQHIGVAR' A
#
# COMPACT_ATOMS: atom_id res chain seq x y z
N MET A 1 14.09 1.10 10.31
CA MET A 1 14.06 0.73 8.88
C MET A 1 14.37 1.97 8.04
N SER A 2 15.22 1.86 7.01
CA SER A 2 15.51 2.97 6.10
C SER A 2 14.22 3.43 5.41
N TRP A 3 13.99 4.73 5.32
CA TRP A 3 12.86 5.33 4.57
C TRP A 3 12.76 4.75 3.16
N VAL A 4 13.91 4.47 2.53
CA VAL A 4 14.02 3.86 1.20
C VAL A 4 13.35 2.48 1.14
N GLY A 5 13.47 1.68 2.20
CA GLY A 5 12.87 0.35 2.25
C GLY A 5 11.33 0.40 2.31
N LEU A 6 10.78 1.34 3.07
CA LEU A 6 9.34 1.56 3.12
C LEU A 6 8.81 1.98 1.75
N THR A 7 9.46 2.94 1.09
CA THR A 7 9.04 3.42 -0.23
C THR A 7 9.10 2.30 -1.27
N ALA A 8 10.15 1.48 -1.24
CA ALA A 8 10.29 0.35 -2.14
C ALA A 8 9.15 -0.67 -1.99
N ILE A 9 8.73 -0.98 -0.76
CA ILE A 9 7.60 -1.89 -0.51
C ILE A 9 6.30 -1.30 -1.06
N ILE A 10 6.03 -0.02 -0.80
CA ILE A 10 4.82 0.67 -1.30
C ILE A 10 4.76 0.63 -2.82
N VAL A 11 5.88 0.94 -3.48
CA VAL A 11 6.00 0.92 -4.95
C VAL A 11 5.80 -0.50 -5.50
N LEU A 12 6.41 -1.51 -4.86
CA LEU A 12 6.26 -2.91 -5.27
C LEU A 12 4.80 -3.37 -5.19
N VAL A 13 4.12 -3.06 -4.09
CA VAL A 13 2.70 -3.41 -3.89
C VAL A 13 1.81 -2.68 -4.91
N ALA A 14 2.03 -1.38 -5.12
CA ALA A 14 1.27 -0.61 -6.11
C ALA A 14 1.45 -1.19 -7.52
N ALA A 15 2.68 -1.51 -7.92
CA ALA A 15 2.97 -2.13 -9.21
C ALA A 15 2.29 -3.49 -9.37
N ALA A 16 2.30 -4.33 -8.33
CA ALA A 16 1.63 -5.63 -8.32
C ALA A 16 0.10 -5.49 -8.48
N LEU A 17 -0.52 -4.54 -7.77
CA LEU A 17 -1.97 -4.28 -7.86
C LEU A 17 -2.37 -3.77 -9.24
N ILE A 18 -1.60 -2.84 -9.82
CA ILE A 18 -1.82 -2.36 -11.19
C ILE A 18 -1.71 -3.53 -12.18
N GLY A 19 -0.68 -4.38 -12.04
CA GLY A 19 -0.51 -5.58 -12.86
C GLY A 19 -1.70 -6.54 -12.76
N ALA A 20 -2.22 -6.77 -11.55
CA ALA A 20 -3.39 -7.60 -11.31
C ALA A 20 -4.66 -7.04 -11.97
N VAL A 21 -4.88 -5.73 -11.88
CA VAL A 21 -6.02 -5.04 -12.53
C VAL A 21 -5.91 -5.16 -14.05
N VAL A 22 -4.73 -4.92 -14.62
CA VAL A 22 -4.51 -5.05 -16.07
C VAL A 22 -4.72 -6.50 -16.52
N PHE A 23 -4.23 -7.48 -15.75
CA PHE A 23 -4.41 -8.89 -16.05
C PHE A 23 -5.88 -9.31 -16.01
N ALA A 24 -6.62 -8.90 -14.98
CA ALA A 24 -8.05 -9.17 -14.86
C ALA A 24 -8.87 -8.49 -15.98
N ARG A 25 -8.48 -7.29 -16.40
CA ARG A 25 -9.07 -6.58 -17.55
C ARG A 25 -8.82 -7.35 -18.85
N ARG A 26 -7.59 -7.79 -19.12
CA ARG A 26 -7.26 -8.57 -20.33
C ARG A 26 -8.03 -9.88 -20.41
N ARG A 27 -8.35 -10.49 -19.27
CA ARG A 27 -9.14 -11.73 -19.19
C ARG A 27 -10.65 -11.49 -19.35
N GLY A 28 -11.09 -10.25 -19.58
CA GLY A 28 -12.51 -9.88 -19.69
C GLY A 28 -13.31 -10.05 -18.39
N ARG A 29 -12.64 -10.23 -17.25
CA ARG A 29 -13.29 -10.48 -15.96
C ARG A 29 -13.86 -9.23 -15.29
N ILE A 30 -13.44 -8.05 -15.75
CA ILE A 30 -13.84 -6.76 -15.17
C ILE A 30 -14.09 -5.73 -16.26
N SER A 31 -15.12 -4.91 -16.05
CA SER A 31 -15.45 -3.77 -16.90
C SER A 31 -14.38 -2.67 -16.81
N GLY A 32 -14.22 -1.89 -17.88
CA GLY A 32 -13.29 -0.76 -17.93
C GLY A 32 -13.49 0.24 -16.79
N SER A 33 -14.74 0.48 -16.40
CA SER A 33 -15.08 1.38 -15.28
C SER A 33 -14.60 0.83 -13.93
N VAL A 34 -14.68 -0.49 -13.73
CA VAL A 34 -14.19 -1.16 -12.50
C VAL A 34 -12.67 -1.11 -12.45
N ALA A 35 -12.00 -1.32 -13.58
CA ALA A 35 -10.55 -1.19 -13.66
C ALA A 35 -10.07 0.24 -13.34
N LEU A 36 -10.79 1.25 -13.84
CA LEU A 36 -10.55 2.67 -13.51
C LEU A 36 -10.73 2.97 -12.02
N ALA A 37 -11.85 2.53 -11.44
CA ALA A 37 -12.10 2.69 -10.01
C ALA A 37 -10.99 2.05 -9.16
N LEU A 38 -10.56 0.83 -9.50
CA LEU A 38 -9.47 0.15 -8.82
C LEU A 38 -8.13 0.90 -8.95
N MET A 39 -7.82 1.44 -10.12
CA MET A 39 -6.62 2.28 -10.30
C MET A 39 -6.66 3.53 -9.42
N LEU A 40 -7.82 4.20 -9.32
CA LEU A 40 -7.98 5.38 -8.48
C LEU A 40 -7.82 5.04 -6.99
N VAL A 41 -8.34 3.89 -6.54
CA VAL A 41 -8.17 3.42 -5.16
C VAL A 41 -6.70 3.13 -4.85
N VAL A 42 -5.98 2.44 -5.76
CA VAL A 42 -4.54 2.17 -5.58
C VAL A 42 -3.75 3.47 -5.51
N LEU A 43 -4.06 4.45 -6.37
CA LEU A 43 -3.39 5.74 -6.38
C LEU A 43 -3.66 6.54 -5.10
N ALA A 44 -4.93 6.60 -4.65
CA ALA A 44 -5.31 7.27 -3.41
C ALA A 44 -4.65 6.62 -2.19
N GLY A 45 -4.69 5.28 -2.11
CA GLY A 45 -4.06 4.51 -1.03
C GLY A 45 -2.54 4.73 -0.98
N ALA A 46 -1.86 4.63 -2.13
CA ALA A 46 -0.42 4.87 -2.22
C ALA A 46 -0.05 6.32 -1.82
N SER A 47 -0.86 7.30 -2.22
CA SER A 47 -0.66 8.71 -1.84
C SER A 47 -0.78 8.91 -0.33
N ILE A 48 -1.81 8.34 0.30
CA ILE A 48 -2.01 8.42 1.76
C ILE A 48 -0.83 7.78 2.51
N VAL A 49 -0.41 6.58 2.10
CA VAL A 49 0.71 5.87 2.75
C VAL A 49 2.03 6.65 2.59
N PHE A 50 2.22 7.33 1.45
CA PHE A 50 3.41 8.14 1.21
C PHE A 50 3.43 9.43 2.05
N ILE A 51 2.29 10.10 2.20
CA ILE A 51 2.19 11.37 2.94
C ILE A 51 2.15 11.13 4.46
N TYR A 52 1.49 10.06 4.91
CA TYR A 52 1.30 9.73 6.33
C TYR A 52 1.78 8.31 6.66
N PRO A 53 3.10 8.03 6.56
CA PRO A 53 3.63 6.73 6.97
C PRO A 53 3.39 6.45 8.46
N SER A 54 3.34 7.50 9.29
CA SER A 54 3.15 7.47 10.74
C SER A 54 1.78 6.95 11.18
N ALA A 55 0.73 7.18 10.37
CA ALA A 55 -0.63 6.72 10.69
C ALA A 55 -0.77 5.19 10.62
N LEU A 56 0.07 4.53 9.81
CA LEU A 56 0.10 3.07 9.66
C LEU A 56 1.16 2.40 10.56
N THR A 57 2.12 3.17 11.08
CA THR A 57 3.13 2.68 12.03
C THR A 57 2.78 2.91 13.49
N ALA A 58 1.76 3.73 13.78
CA ALA A 58 1.28 3.96 15.15
C ALA A 58 0.79 2.68 15.85
N GLU A 59 0.21 1.72 15.11
CA GLU A 59 -0.21 0.44 15.68
C GLU A 59 0.95 -0.56 15.91
N GLY A 60 2.13 -0.31 15.34
CA GLY A 60 3.31 -1.18 15.47
C GLY A 60 4.35 -0.73 16.50
N GLY A 61 4.15 0.44 17.14
CA GLY A 61 5.15 1.08 18.00
C GLY A 61 4.95 0.91 19.51
N GLU A 62 3.75 0.54 19.98
CA GLU A 62 3.44 0.54 21.42
C GLU A 62 3.57 -0.82 22.12
N ALA A 63 3.86 -1.92 21.42
CA ALA A 63 3.95 -3.25 22.04
C ALA A 63 5.35 -3.65 22.52
N GLN A 64 6.41 -2.85 22.27
CA GLN A 64 7.80 -3.29 22.52
C GLN A 64 8.62 -2.38 23.44
N HIS A 65 7.96 -1.64 24.35
CA HIS A 65 8.67 -0.83 25.36
C HIS A 65 8.13 -0.97 26.80
N ILE A 66 7.44 -2.07 27.13
CA ILE A 66 7.16 -2.44 28.53
C ILE A 66 7.87 -3.76 28.88
N GLY A 67 9.18 -3.73 28.77
CA GLY A 67 10.02 -4.88 29.08
C GLY A 67 11.48 -4.49 29.08
N VAL A 68 11.84 -3.48 29.86
CA VAL A 68 13.14 -3.27 30.54
C VAL A 68 13.07 -1.89 31.20
N ALA A 69 12.88 -1.85 32.52
CA ALA A 69 13.72 -1.07 33.44
C ALA A 69 13.18 -1.17 34.88
N ARG A 70 13.95 -1.92 35.69
CA ARG A 70 13.97 -1.97 37.16
C ARG A 70 12.81 -2.66 37.87
#